data_AF-A0A9D7HPM3-F1
#
_entry.id   AF-A0A9D7HPM3-F1
#
_cell.length_a   1.000
_cell.length_b   1.000
_cell.length_c   1.000
_cell.angle_alpha   90.00
_cell.angle_beta   90.00
_cell.angle_gamma   90.00
#
_symmetry.space_group_name_H-M   'P 1'
#
loop_
_entity.id
_entity.type
_entity.pdbx_description
1 polymer ?
#
loop_
_entity_poly.entity_id
_entity_poly.type
_entity_poly.pdbx_seq_one_letter_code
_entity_poly.pdbx_strand_id
1 'polypeptide(L)'
;MSEPLRALIVDDDAFSRAQLEIELRRHNGTVAVVGQGANGVEGADLISKLRPDLVFLDVQMPDMDGFAMLDALPRRDFAVIFITSFEAYAIRAIRYSALDYLLKPIKSMELDAAIAHVIAQRDQLPARVDRLLLDRPSQERVPDTLVIVTRKGDRHLRTAEILRCEADRNYTWFHLRRGEKLLSSYPLNTYEEFLAGNEFLRVHRSHIVNVRHVRSCNAKGLLTMTDGTRIEVSRRRKTEVISAQRAERAGDRRRSRSSMTFDDHLSDKDTSAMRDPYAVDPLVVDLQGNIGDQRPRLYHPPGGIGDDQGLDG
;
A
#
# COMPACT_ATOMS: atom_id res chain seq x y z
N MET A 1 17.25 28.83 -12.49
CA MET A 1 16.81 28.37 -11.16
C MET A 1 15.41 27.84 -11.31
N SER A 2 15.12 26.64 -10.82
CA SER A 2 13.74 26.09 -10.82
C SER A 2 12.85 26.99 -9.98
N GLU A 3 11.59 27.17 -10.38
CA GLU A 3 10.60 27.87 -9.55
C GLU A 3 10.40 27.16 -8.20
N PRO A 4 10.22 27.93 -7.10
CA PRO A 4 10.00 27.39 -5.76
C PRO A 4 8.75 26.52 -5.71
N LEU A 5 8.78 25.44 -4.93
CA LEU A 5 7.58 24.68 -4.60
C LEU A 5 6.65 25.53 -3.73
N ARG A 6 5.41 25.73 -4.17
CA ARG A 6 4.40 26.50 -3.45
C ARG A 6 3.79 25.60 -2.38
N ALA A 7 4.10 25.88 -1.11
CA ALA A 7 3.67 25.08 0.01
C ALA A 7 2.51 25.72 0.79
N LEU A 8 1.50 24.93 1.12
CA LEU A 8 0.47 25.27 2.10
C LEU A 8 0.74 24.50 3.39
N ILE A 9 0.60 25.14 4.54
CA ILE A 9 0.66 24.49 5.86
C ILE A 9 -0.74 24.47 6.46
N VAL A 10 -1.20 23.30 6.89
CA VAL A 10 -2.52 23.15 7.54
C VAL A 10 -2.34 22.36 8.83
N ASP A 11 -2.64 23.01 9.95
CA ASP A 11 -2.41 22.51 11.31
C ASP A 11 -3.24 23.40 12.24
N ASP A 12 -3.91 22.87 13.27
CA ASP A 12 -4.71 23.69 14.18
C ASP A 12 -3.83 24.49 15.16
N ASP A 13 -2.63 23.99 15.46
CA ASP A 13 -1.69 24.66 16.36
C ASP A 13 -0.89 25.77 15.65
N ALA A 14 -1.17 27.02 16.01
CA ALA A 14 -0.50 28.19 15.45
C ALA A 14 1.01 28.18 15.68
N PHE A 15 1.47 27.61 16.81
CA PHE A 15 2.90 27.49 17.09
C PHE A 15 3.58 26.52 16.12
N SER A 16 2.98 25.35 15.89
CA SER A 16 3.46 24.35 14.92
C SER A 16 3.55 24.93 13.50
N ARG A 17 2.54 25.70 13.06
CA ARG A 17 2.58 26.39 11.76
C ARG A 17 3.76 27.37 11.66
N ALA A 18 3.93 28.22 12.67
CA ALA A 18 5.01 29.20 12.71
C ALA A 18 6.40 28.54 12.74
N GLN A 19 6.57 27.48 13.53
CA GLN A 19 7.83 26.72 13.59
C GLN A 19 8.16 26.08 12.24
N LEU A 20 7.20 25.41 11.61
CA LEU A 20 7.42 24.80 10.30
C LEU A 20 7.73 25.86 9.24
N GLU A 21 7.05 27.00 9.24
CA GLU A 21 7.36 28.10 8.32
C GLU A 21 8.80 28.60 8.50
N ILE A 22 9.26 28.78 9.74
CA ILE A 22 10.65 29.18 10.04
C ILE A 22 11.63 28.15 9.49
N GLU A 23 11.39 26.85 9.72
CA GLU A 23 12.24 25.80 9.18
C GLU A 23 12.23 25.79 7.64
N LEU A 24 11.06 25.92 7.00
CA LEU A 24 10.93 25.98 5.54
C LEU A 24 11.67 27.16 4.91
N ARG A 25 11.68 28.33 5.57
CA ARG A 25 12.42 29.51 5.11
C ARG A 25 13.93 29.28 5.07
N ARG A 26 14.46 28.33 5.85
CA ARG A 26 15.89 27.95 5.83
C ARG A 26 16.30 27.24 4.55
N HIS A 27 15.36 26.77 3.72
CA HIS A 27 15.65 26.11 2.45
C HIS A 27 15.93 27.07 1.28
N ASN A 28 16.36 28.30 1.56
CA ASN A 28 16.87 29.29 0.59
C ASN A 28 16.01 29.47 -0.68
N GLY A 29 14.68 29.48 -0.55
CA GLY A 29 13.77 29.67 -1.69
C GLY A 29 13.50 28.42 -2.51
N THR A 30 13.83 27.23 -2.01
CA THR A 30 13.38 25.96 -2.61
C THR A 30 11.87 25.75 -2.40
N VAL A 31 11.36 26.19 -1.26
CA VAL A 31 9.95 26.12 -0.88
C VAL A 31 9.48 27.53 -0.52
N ALA A 32 8.33 27.93 -1.05
CA ALA A 32 7.66 29.19 -0.73
C ALA A 32 6.33 28.88 -0.05
N VAL A 33 6.18 29.28 1.22
CA VAL A 33 4.90 29.14 1.94
C VAL A 33 3.92 30.17 1.38
N VAL A 34 2.87 29.70 0.70
CA VAL A 34 1.86 30.55 0.03
C VAL A 34 0.63 30.81 0.89
N GLY A 35 0.45 30.04 1.97
CA GLY A 35 -0.66 30.20 2.90
C GLY A 35 -0.55 29.29 4.11
N GLN A 36 -1.41 29.53 5.09
CA GLN A 36 -1.54 28.71 6.29
C GLN A 36 -3.02 28.57 6.64
N GLY A 37 -3.49 27.37 6.94
CA GLY A 37 -4.85 27.10 7.42
C GLY A 37 -4.84 26.56 8.84
N ALA A 38 -5.77 27.03 9.68
CA ALA A 38 -5.89 26.65 11.09
C ALA A 38 -6.85 25.46 11.33
N ASN A 39 -7.42 24.87 10.29
CA ASN A 39 -8.28 23.69 10.36
C ASN A 39 -8.48 23.10 8.95
N GLY A 40 -9.12 21.93 8.87
CA GLY A 40 -9.38 21.25 7.60
C GLY A 40 -10.25 22.04 6.61
N VAL A 41 -11.25 22.79 7.11
CA VAL A 41 -12.16 23.58 6.25
C VAL A 41 -11.40 24.73 5.58
N GLU A 42 -10.65 25.50 6.37
CA GLU A 42 -9.80 26.58 5.87
C GLU A 42 -8.71 26.05 4.93
N GLY A 43 -8.10 24.91 5.28
CA GLY A 43 -7.12 24.24 4.43
C GLY A 43 -7.69 23.91 3.03
N ALA A 44 -8.90 23.34 2.96
CA ALA A 44 -9.53 22.97 1.70
C ALA A 44 -9.87 24.19 0.82
N ASP A 45 -10.34 25.27 1.44
CA ASP A 45 -10.61 26.54 0.78
C ASP A 45 -9.31 27.17 0.22
N LEU A 46 -8.24 27.18 1.02
CA LEU A 46 -6.93 27.68 0.61
C LEU A 46 -6.32 26.86 -0.53
N ILE A 47 -6.47 25.53 -0.54
CA ILE A 47 -6.02 24.69 -1.66
C ILE A 47 -6.69 25.14 -2.96
N SER A 48 -8.00 25.36 -2.92
CA SER A 48 -8.78 25.76 -4.11
C SER A 48 -8.36 27.14 -4.63
N LYS A 49 -8.07 28.08 -3.72
CA LYS A 49 -7.68 29.46 -4.05
C LYS A 49 -6.23 29.58 -4.51
N LEU A 50 -5.32 28.90 -3.81
CA LEU A 50 -3.89 29.07 -3.99
C LEU A 50 -3.27 28.05 -4.94
N ARG A 51 -3.89 26.88 -5.15
CA ARG A 51 -3.35 25.76 -5.93
C ARG A 51 -1.87 25.47 -5.57
N PRO A 52 -1.59 25.06 -4.33
CA PRO A 52 -0.22 24.76 -3.91
C PRO A 52 0.33 23.54 -4.66
N ASP A 53 1.65 23.43 -4.77
CA ASP A 53 2.33 22.23 -5.27
C ASP A 53 2.47 21.17 -4.16
N LEU A 54 2.52 21.61 -2.90
CA LEU A 54 2.76 20.79 -1.72
C LEU A 54 1.88 21.25 -0.56
N VAL A 55 1.27 20.30 0.14
CA VAL A 55 0.53 20.55 1.37
C VAL A 55 1.19 19.77 2.51
N PHE A 56 1.63 20.51 3.52
CA PHE A 56 1.98 19.98 4.83
C PHE A 56 0.73 19.96 5.69
N LEU A 57 0.32 18.77 6.15
CA LEU A 57 -1.01 18.57 6.71
C LEU A 57 -0.96 17.84 8.05
N ASP A 58 -1.50 18.44 9.11
CA ASP A 58 -1.80 17.70 10.32
C ASP A 58 -2.99 16.75 10.08
N VAL A 59 -2.87 15.58 10.66
CA VAL A 59 -3.95 14.60 10.69
C VAL A 59 -5.00 14.99 11.70
N GLN A 60 -4.59 15.39 12.91
CA GLN A 60 -5.55 15.69 13.98
C GLN A 60 -5.83 17.17 14.01
N MET A 61 -7.03 17.53 13.58
CA MET A 61 -7.57 18.87 13.72
C MET A 61 -9.03 18.75 14.20
N PRO A 62 -9.52 19.70 15.01
CA PRO A 62 -10.91 19.74 15.41
C PRO A 62 -11.86 19.79 14.20
N ASP A 63 -13.04 19.20 14.37
CA ASP A 63 -14.18 19.15 13.42
C ASP A 63 -13.91 18.40 12.10
N MET A 64 -12.83 18.72 11.39
CA MET A 64 -12.43 18.11 10.14
C MET A 64 -10.96 17.70 10.22
N ASP A 65 -10.73 16.38 10.36
CA ASP A 65 -9.39 15.79 10.36
C ASP A 65 -8.73 15.93 8.98
N GLY A 66 -7.40 15.78 8.91
CA GLY A 66 -6.66 15.95 7.65
C GLY A 66 -7.08 14.97 6.55
N PHE A 67 -7.58 13.78 6.90
CA PHE A 67 -8.07 12.82 5.92
C PHE A 67 -9.43 13.25 5.36
N ALA A 68 -10.35 13.68 6.22
CA ALA A 68 -11.65 14.20 5.85
C ALA A 68 -11.52 15.46 4.98
N MET A 69 -10.55 16.33 5.29
CA MET A 69 -10.18 17.47 4.45
C MET A 69 -9.79 17.01 3.04
N LEU A 70 -8.93 15.99 2.92
CA LEU A 70 -8.49 15.47 1.62
C LEU A 70 -9.62 14.79 0.85
N ASP A 71 -10.56 14.14 1.53
CA ASP A 71 -11.75 13.50 0.92
C ASP A 71 -12.76 14.54 0.41
N ALA A 72 -12.81 15.73 1.03
CA ALA A 72 -13.69 16.81 0.60
C ALA A 72 -13.22 17.52 -0.68
N LEU A 73 -11.96 17.28 -1.11
CA LEU A 73 -11.39 17.93 -2.28
C LEU A 73 -11.76 17.20 -3.57
N PRO A 74 -12.29 17.92 -4.59
CA PRO A 74 -12.71 17.30 -5.85
C PRO A 74 -11.53 16.80 -6.70
N ARG A 75 -10.34 17.38 -6.50
CA ARG A 75 -9.10 17.03 -7.20
C ARG A 75 -7.92 17.19 -6.26
N ARG A 76 -6.92 16.34 -6.47
CA ARG A 76 -5.68 16.32 -5.69
C ARG A 76 -4.52 16.33 -6.67
N ASP A 77 -4.12 17.51 -7.10
CA ASP A 77 -3.01 17.77 -8.04
C ASP A 77 -1.75 18.27 -7.34
N PHE A 78 -1.67 18.06 -6.02
CA PHE A 78 -0.60 18.50 -5.14
C PHE A 78 -0.01 17.33 -4.35
N ALA A 79 1.25 17.46 -3.95
CA ALA A 79 1.90 16.53 -3.04
C ALA A 79 1.38 16.70 -1.61
N VAL A 80 1.31 15.61 -0.84
CA VAL A 80 0.98 15.66 0.59
C VAL A 80 2.15 15.11 1.40
N ILE A 81 2.56 15.87 2.41
CA ILE A 81 3.38 15.39 3.53
C ILE A 81 2.54 15.53 4.79
N PHE A 82 2.26 14.41 5.46
CA PHE A 82 1.59 14.47 6.75
C PHE A 82 2.58 14.84 7.85
N ILE A 83 2.13 15.67 8.79
CA ILE A 83 2.90 16.09 9.96
C ILE A 83 2.04 15.88 11.19
N THR A 84 2.36 14.92 12.05
CA THR A 84 1.45 14.60 13.17
C THR A 84 2.20 14.09 14.40
N SER A 85 1.56 14.11 15.56
CA SER A 85 2.09 13.53 16.80
C SER A 85 1.82 12.02 16.94
N PHE A 86 1.12 11.40 15.99
CA PHE A 86 0.51 10.07 16.15
C PHE A 86 0.91 9.07 15.06
N GLU A 87 1.84 8.17 15.37
CA GLU A 87 2.30 7.12 14.44
C GLU A 87 1.19 6.24 13.85
N ALA A 88 0.08 6.05 14.57
CA ALA A 88 -1.01 5.16 14.17
C ALA A 88 -1.67 5.55 12.83
N TYR A 89 -1.59 6.82 12.42
CA TYR A 89 -2.20 7.28 11.19
C TYR A 89 -1.38 7.00 9.93
N ALA A 90 -0.14 6.53 10.06
CA ALA A 90 0.76 6.31 8.93
C ALA A 90 0.20 5.29 7.91
N ILE A 91 -0.55 4.28 8.37
CA ILE A 91 -1.22 3.30 7.49
C ILE A 91 -2.26 4.00 6.61
N ARG A 92 -3.03 4.90 7.21
CA ARG A 92 -4.04 5.69 6.52
C ARG A 92 -3.36 6.69 5.58
N ALA A 93 -2.23 7.29 5.98
CA ALA A 93 -1.42 8.16 5.13
C ALA A 93 -0.93 7.50 3.82
N ILE A 94 -0.53 6.22 3.88
CA ILE A 94 -0.19 5.44 2.68
C ILE A 94 -1.38 5.36 1.72
N ARG A 95 -2.59 5.12 2.23
CA ARG A 95 -3.81 5.03 1.41
C ARG A 95 -4.12 6.35 0.70
N TYR A 96 -3.77 7.48 1.31
CA TYR A 96 -3.93 8.82 0.73
C TYR A 96 -2.75 9.21 -0.17
N SER A 97 -1.85 8.27 -0.49
CA SER A 97 -0.68 8.45 -1.35
C SER A 97 0.20 9.63 -0.92
N ALA A 98 0.33 9.85 0.39
CA ALA A 98 1.27 10.85 0.88
C ALA A 98 2.70 10.46 0.46
N LEU A 99 3.48 11.46 0.04
CA LEU A 99 4.87 11.25 -0.34
C LEU A 99 5.74 10.98 0.88
N ASP A 100 5.43 11.64 2.00
CA ASP A 100 6.17 11.46 3.24
C ASP A 100 5.27 11.64 4.48
N TYR A 101 5.78 11.18 5.62
CA TYR A 101 5.08 11.16 6.90
C TYR A 101 6.04 11.52 8.03
N LEU A 102 5.88 12.72 8.58
CA LEU A 102 6.77 13.29 9.59
C LEU A 102 6.10 13.32 10.96
N LEU A 103 6.82 12.89 12.01
CA LEU A 103 6.35 13.01 13.39
C LEU A 103 6.77 14.35 14.00
N LYS A 104 5.87 15.00 14.74
CA LYS A 104 6.18 16.13 15.61
C LYS A 104 6.97 15.62 16.85
N PRO A 105 8.00 16.34 17.33
CA PRO A 105 8.59 17.55 16.75
C PRO A 105 9.40 17.25 15.49
N ILE A 106 9.20 18.07 14.45
CA ILE A 106 9.83 17.88 13.14
C ILE A 106 11.33 18.15 13.27
N LYS A 107 12.15 17.23 12.78
CA LYS A 107 13.60 17.41 12.73
C LYS A 107 13.98 17.97 11.36
N SER A 108 14.86 18.98 11.32
CA SER A 108 15.29 19.63 10.08
C SER A 108 15.78 18.61 9.03
N MET A 109 16.58 17.62 9.44
CA MET A 109 17.04 16.56 8.53
C MET A 109 15.91 15.70 7.91
N GLU A 110 14.83 15.48 8.66
CA GLU A 110 13.69 14.69 8.17
C GLU A 110 12.83 15.54 7.22
N LEU A 111 12.72 16.84 7.48
CA LEU A 111 12.08 17.82 6.59
C LEU A 111 12.86 18.00 5.27
N ASP A 112 14.19 18.18 5.34
CA ASP A 112 15.11 18.23 4.18
C ASP A 112 14.89 17.03 3.26
N ALA A 113 14.85 15.85 3.87
CA ALA A 113 14.63 14.59 3.18
C ALA A 113 13.27 14.52 2.47
N ALA A 114 12.21 14.94 3.16
CA ALA A 114 10.86 14.91 2.61
C ALA A 114 10.70 15.91 1.45
N ILE A 115 11.27 17.11 1.59
CA ILE A 115 11.27 18.12 0.51
C ILE A 115 12.05 17.62 -0.70
N ALA A 116 13.24 17.02 -0.49
CA ALA A 116 14.01 16.43 -1.57
C ALA A 116 13.23 15.31 -2.30
N HIS A 117 12.44 14.53 -1.55
CA HIS A 117 11.57 13.51 -2.13
C HIS A 117 10.47 14.13 -3.00
N VAL A 118 9.78 15.18 -2.52
CA VAL A 118 8.78 15.90 -3.32
C VAL A 118 9.38 16.44 -4.62
N ILE A 119 10.56 17.07 -4.55
CA ILE A 119 11.27 17.60 -5.73
C ILE A 119 11.57 16.49 -6.74
N ALA A 120 12.09 15.35 -6.26
CA ALA A 120 12.43 14.22 -7.12
C ALA A 120 11.22 13.58 -7.81
N GLN A 121 10.00 13.77 -7.28
CA GLN A 121 8.77 13.20 -7.82
C GLN A 121 7.83 14.22 -8.45
N ARG A 122 8.25 15.49 -8.55
CA ARG A 122 7.44 16.58 -9.10
C ARG A 122 6.83 16.24 -10.47
N ASP A 123 7.61 15.61 -11.34
CA ASP A 123 7.18 15.25 -12.71
C ASP A 123 6.27 14.02 -12.78
N GLN A 124 6.14 13.27 -11.68
CA GLN A 124 5.35 12.03 -11.59
C GLN A 124 4.06 12.19 -10.76
N LEU A 125 3.85 13.37 -10.17
CA LEU A 125 2.67 13.67 -9.32
C LEU A 125 1.33 13.43 -10.04
N PRO A 126 1.12 13.86 -11.30
CA PRO A 126 -0.19 13.68 -11.97
C PRO A 126 -0.55 12.21 -12.21
N ALA A 127 0.45 11.34 -12.45
CA ALA A 127 0.24 9.95 -12.83
C ALA A 127 -0.06 9.00 -11.64
N ARG A 128 0.16 9.45 -10.39
CA ARG A 128 -0.03 8.62 -9.19
C ARG A 128 -1.47 8.62 -8.70
N VAL A 129 -2.16 9.74 -8.82
CA VAL A 129 -3.52 9.92 -8.29
C VAL A 129 -4.55 9.10 -9.10
N ASP A 130 -4.35 9.00 -10.41
CA ASP A 130 -5.20 8.18 -11.29
C ASP A 130 -5.01 6.67 -11.08
N ARG A 131 -3.83 6.23 -10.61
CA ARG A 131 -3.50 4.80 -10.51
C ARG A 131 -4.12 4.09 -9.31
N LEU A 132 -4.42 4.82 -8.22
CA LEU A 132 -4.91 4.24 -6.97
C LEU A 132 -6.44 4.28 -6.79
N LEU A 133 -7.17 5.03 -7.62
CA LEU A 133 -8.64 5.00 -7.62
C LEU A 133 -9.21 3.68 -8.17
N LEU A 134 -8.38 2.84 -8.80
CA LEU A 134 -8.80 1.55 -9.36
C LEU A 134 -8.62 0.33 -8.45
N ASP A 135 -7.83 0.41 -7.38
CA ASP A 135 -7.60 -0.74 -6.49
C ASP A 135 -8.41 -0.60 -5.19
N ARG A 136 -9.71 -0.90 -5.26
CA ARG A 136 -10.45 -1.37 -4.08
C ARG A 136 -10.01 -2.80 -3.81
N PRO A 137 -9.34 -3.12 -2.68
CA PRO A 137 -9.09 -4.52 -2.35
C PRO A 137 -10.43 -5.15 -1.97
N SER A 138 -10.96 -5.94 -2.89
CA SER A 138 -11.90 -6.99 -2.59
C SER A 138 -11.09 -8.17 -2.01
N GLN A 139 -11.56 -8.67 -0.86
CA GLN A 139 -11.19 -9.93 -0.18
C GLN A 139 -10.06 -9.90 0.87
N GLU A 140 -10.39 -10.55 2.00
CA GLU A 140 -9.69 -10.73 3.28
C GLU A 140 -8.37 -11.51 3.22
N ARG A 141 -7.62 -11.46 2.11
CA ARG A 141 -6.29 -12.07 2.03
C ARG A 141 -5.23 -11.01 2.35
N VAL A 142 -4.35 -11.33 3.28
CA VAL A 142 -3.15 -10.52 3.55
C VAL A 142 -2.37 -10.41 2.23
N PRO A 143 -1.99 -9.22 1.75
CA PRO A 143 -1.37 -9.08 0.44
C PRO A 143 -0.03 -9.82 0.37
N ASP A 144 0.14 -10.68 -0.64
CA ASP A 144 1.44 -11.30 -0.97
C ASP A 144 2.46 -10.27 -1.49
N THR A 145 1.97 -9.11 -1.92
CA THR A 145 2.75 -8.00 -2.46
C THR A 145 2.44 -6.72 -1.69
N LEU A 146 3.48 -6.04 -1.23
CA LEU A 146 3.43 -4.78 -0.50
C LEU A 146 3.98 -3.64 -1.37
N VAL A 147 3.27 -2.51 -1.40
CA VAL A 147 3.75 -1.27 -2.03
C VAL A 147 4.61 -0.52 -1.03
N ILE A 148 5.91 -0.37 -1.33
CA ILE A 148 6.83 0.43 -0.54
C ILE A 148 7.04 1.78 -1.22
N VAL A 149 6.58 2.85 -0.57
CA VAL A 149 6.85 4.21 -1.02
C VAL A 149 8.28 4.57 -0.62
N THR A 150 9.13 4.82 -1.62
CA THR A 150 10.51 5.25 -1.43
C THR A 150 10.78 6.57 -2.14
N ARG A 151 11.91 7.21 -1.82
CA ARG A 151 12.36 8.41 -2.52
C ARG A 151 12.56 8.23 -4.02
N LYS A 152 12.94 7.02 -4.45
CA LYS A 152 13.19 6.69 -5.87
C LYS A 152 11.93 6.30 -6.64
N GLY A 153 10.77 6.30 -5.98
CA GLY A 153 9.53 5.75 -6.53
C GLY A 153 8.90 4.71 -5.62
N ASP A 154 7.67 4.33 -5.95
CA ASP A 154 6.99 3.19 -5.36
C ASP A 154 7.60 1.87 -5.87
N ARG A 155 7.68 0.89 -4.98
CA ARG A 155 8.19 -0.45 -5.29
C ARG A 155 7.20 -1.49 -4.81
N HIS A 156 6.70 -2.31 -5.73
CA HIS A 156 5.98 -3.52 -5.40
C HIS A 156 6.97 -4.61 -4.99
N LEU A 157 6.86 -5.10 -3.76
CA LEU A 157 7.73 -6.14 -3.21
C LEU A 157 6.90 -7.33 -2.74
N ARG A 158 7.31 -8.53 -3.09
CA ARG A 158 6.70 -9.72 -2.48
C ARG A 158 7.18 -9.86 -1.06
N THR A 159 6.28 -10.22 -0.16
CA THR A 159 6.59 -10.42 1.27
C THR A 159 7.70 -11.48 1.48
N ALA A 160 7.74 -12.50 0.62
CA ALA A 160 8.77 -13.53 0.60
C ALA A 160 10.19 -13.01 0.27
N GLU A 161 10.31 -11.84 -0.34
CA GLU A 161 11.59 -11.19 -0.69
C GLU A 161 12.16 -10.39 0.49
N ILE A 162 11.35 -10.08 1.50
CA ILE A 162 11.75 -9.28 2.66
C ILE A 162 12.32 -10.20 3.74
N LEU A 163 13.58 -9.98 4.12
CA LEU A 163 14.24 -10.67 5.24
C LEU A 163 13.79 -10.07 6.56
N ARG A 164 13.90 -8.74 6.67
CA ARG A 164 13.61 -7.99 7.90
C ARG A 164 13.37 -6.52 7.59
N CYS A 165 12.67 -5.87 8.51
CA CYS A 165 12.49 -4.43 8.55
C CYS A 165 13.20 -3.85 9.78
N GLU A 166 13.80 -2.68 9.63
CA GLU A 166 14.53 -1.98 10.68
C GLU A 166 14.10 -0.52 10.75
N ALA A 167 13.81 -0.05 11.96
CA ALA A 167 13.43 1.34 12.18
C ALA A 167 14.65 2.26 12.09
N ASP A 168 14.53 3.33 11.29
CA ASP A 168 15.45 4.46 11.28
C ASP A 168 14.63 5.75 11.41
N ARG A 169 14.45 6.20 12.67
CA ARG A 169 13.58 7.33 13.00
C ARG A 169 12.16 7.12 12.44
N ASN A 170 11.69 8.00 11.57
CA ASN A 170 10.38 7.95 10.93
C ASN A 170 10.38 7.16 9.61
N TYR A 171 11.49 6.51 9.30
CA TYR A 171 11.68 5.72 8.10
C TYR A 171 11.88 4.24 8.47
N THR A 172 11.72 3.37 7.46
CA THR A 172 11.94 1.93 7.63
C THR A 172 12.87 1.40 6.56
N TRP A 173 13.97 0.79 6.99
CA TRP A 173 14.82 0.00 6.13
C TRP A 173 14.22 -1.39 5.91
N PHE A 174 13.89 -1.70 4.67
CA PHE A 174 13.58 -3.04 4.19
C PHE A 174 14.86 -3.70 3.72
N HIS A 175 15.25 -4.80 4.37
CA HIS A 175 16.39 -5.62 3.97
C HIS A 175 15.84 -6.79 3.15
N LEU A 176 16.23 -6.87 1.88
CA LEU A 176 15.72 -7.84 0.93
C LEU A 176 16.72 -8.98 0.71
N ARG A 177 16.19 -10.10 0.19
CA ARG A 177 17.02 -11.20 -0.31
C ARG A 177 18.01 -10.65 -1.35
N ARG A 178 19.25 -11.19 -1.33
CA ARG A 178 20.39 -10.75 -2.16
C ARG A 178 21.11 -9.47 -1.70
N GLY A 179 20.78 -8.95 -0.52
CA GLY A 179 21.53 -7.86 0.12
C GLY A 179 21.10 -6.45 -0.29
N GLU A 180 20.08 -6.33 -1.14
CA GLU A 180 19.45 -5.05 -1.46
C GLU A 180 18.75 -4.46 -0.23
N LYS A 181 18.78 -3.12 -0.10
CA LYS A 181 18.08 -2.38 0.95
C LYS A 181 17.23 -1.28 0.33
N LEU A 182 16.00 -1.13 0.83
CA LEU A 182 15.10 -0.05 0.46
C LEU A 182 14.72 0.77 1.68
N LEU A 183 14.71 2.10 1.54
CA LEU A 183 14.28 3.01 2.59
C LEU A 183 12.88 3.49 2.28
N SER A 184 11.93 3.09 3.12
CA SER A 184 10.56 3.58 3.08
C SER A 184 10.43 4.93 3.78
N SER A 185 9.58 5.80 3.23
CA SER A 185 9.12 7.07 3.83
C SER A 185 8.17 6.91 5.03
N TYR A 186 7.94 5.69 5.52
CA TYR A 186 7.00 5.41 6.63
C TYR A 186 7.67 4.68 7.80
N PRO A 187 7.22 4.93 9.05
CA PRO A 187 7.82 4.34 10.24
C PRO A 187 7.52 2.83 10.38
N LEU A 188 8.33 2.14 11.20
CA LEU A 188 8.29 0.68 11.29
C LEU A 188 6.95 0.15 11.80
N ASN A 189 6.28 0.90 12.68
CA ASN A 189 5.00 0.50 13.27
C ASN A 189 3.88 0.42 12.22
N THR A 190 3.93 1.25 11.18
CA THR A 190 3.05 1.18 10.01
C THR A 190 3.07 -0.21 9.39
N TYR A 191 4.26 -0.79 9.27
CA TYR A 191 4.46 -2.09 8.63
C TYR A 191 4.18 -3.27 9.54
N GLU A 192 4.17 -3.10 10.86
CA GLU A 192 3.83 -4.19 11.79
C GLU A 192 2.42 -4.71 11.52
N GLU A 193 1.46 -3.82 11.28
CA GLU A 193 0.08 -4.20 10.97
C GLU A 193 -0.07 -4.77 9.56
N PHE A 194 0.57 -4.17 8.55
CA PHE A 194 0.51 -4.69 7.17
C PHE A 194 1.16 -6.07 7.02
N LEU A 195 2.21 -6.32 7.80
CA LEU A 195 2.94 -7.59 7.78
C LEU A 195 2.35 -8.60 8.77
N ALA A 196 1.41 -8.18 9.63
CA ALA A 196 0.72 -9.09 10.54
C ALA A 196 -0.02 -10.17 9.74
N GLY A 197 0.26 -11.43 10.06
CA GLY A 197 -0.30 -12.59 9.34
C GLY A 197 0.58 -13.16 8.22
N ASN A 198 1.60 -12.43 7.75
CA ASN A 198 2.54 -12.88 6.70
C ASN A 198 3.83 -13.51 7.26
N GLU A 199 3.75 -14.20 8.40
CA GLU A 199 4.92 -14.79 9.09
C GLU A 199 5.99 -13.77 9.49
N PHE A 200 5.62 -12.49 9.61
CA PHE A 200 6.47 -11.47 10.21
C PHE A 200 6.21 -11.34 11.70
N LEU A 201 7.27 -11.11 12.45
CA LEU A 201 7.19 -10.94 13.89
C LEU A 201 8.04 -9.76 14.33
N ARG A 202 7.43 -8.86 15.11
CA ARG A 202 8.16 -7.80 15.82
C ARG A 202 8.99 -8.42 16.93
N VAL A 203 10.31 -8.35 16.83
CA VAL A 203 11.21 -8.96 17.82
C VAL A 203 11.85 -7.92 18.75
N HIS A 204 11.97 -6.70 18.27
CA HIS A 204 12.52 -5.56 19.00
C HIS A 204 11.75 -4.29 18.65
N ARG A 205 11.85 -3.23 19.47
CA ARG A 205 11.26 -1.92 19.14
C ARG A 205 11.78 -1.33 17.83
N SER A 206 12.87 -1.84 17.28
CA SER A 206 13.45 -1.40 16.02
C SER A 206 13.51 -2.49 14.95
N HIS A 207 12.98 -3.69 15.19
CA HIS A 207 13.08 -4.80 14.22
C HIS A 207 11.81 -5.63 14.12
N ILE A 208 11.36 -5.82 12.87
CA ILE A 208 10.42 -6.85 12.45
C ILE A 208 11.19 -7.84 11.58
N VAL A 209 11.03 -9.14 11.80
CA VAL A 209 11.73 -10.17 11.02
C VAL A 209 10.73 -11.09 10.34
N ASN A 210 11.07 -11.56 9.15
CA ASN A 210 10.35 -12.66 8.51
C ASN A 210 10.81 -13.97 9.14
N VAL A 211 9.89 -14.69 9.80
CA VAL A 211 10.16 -15.92 10.55
C VAL A 211 10.71 -17.03 9.63
N ARG A 212 10.31 -17.05 8.35
CA ARG A 212 10.85 -18.00 7.36
C ARG A 212 12.34 -17.87 7.11
N HIS A 213 12.86 -16.66 7.28
CA HIS A 213 14.27 -16.35 7.07
C HIS A 213 15.07 -16.40 8.37
N VAL A 214 14.52 -16.99 9.43
CA VAL A 214 15.23 -17.15 10.70
C VAL A 214 15.90 -18.51 10.78
N ARG A 215 17.23 -18.51 10.90
CA ARG A 215 18.03 -19.73 11.03
C ARG A 215 17.96 -20.31 12.44
N SER A 216 18.10 -19.48 13.46
CA SER A 216 18.05 -19.91 14.86
C SER A 216 17.73 -18.75 15.81
N CYS A 217 17.21 -19.08 16.99
CA CYS A 217 17.17 -18.18 18.15
C CYS A 217 17.73 -18.92 19.37
N ASN A 218 18.66 -18.30 20.09
CA ASN A 218 19.22 -18.90 21.30
C ASN A 218 18.42 -18.49 22.57
N ALA A 219 18.66 -19.19 23.68
CA ALA A 219 18.00 -18.90 24.96
C ALA A 219 18.33 -17.49 25.52
N LYS A 220 19.49 -16.93 25.13
CA LYS A 220 19.89 -15.57 25.49
C LYS A 220 19.05 -14.51 24.76
N GLY A 221 18.29 -14.88 23.73
CA GLY A 221 17.44 -13.97 22.95
C GLY A 221 18.14 -13.37 21.75
N LEU A 222 19.22 -13.98 21.26
CA LEU A 222 19.87 -13.58 20.03
C LEU A 222 19.30 -14.41 18.88
N LEU A 223 18.65 -13.73 17.95
CA LEU A 223 18.10 -14.28 16.71
C LEU A 223 19.14 -14.17 15.60
N THR A 224 19.33 -15.24 14.82
CA THR A 224 20.21 -15.27 13.65
C THR A 224 19.39 -15.54 12.40
N MET A 225 19.48 -14.63 11.44
CA MET A 225 18.82 -14.69 10.12
C MET A 225 19.59 -15.60 9.14
N THR A 226 18.99 -15.94 8.00
CA THR A 226 19.61 -16.74 6.93
C THR A 226 20.79 -16.05 6.25
N ASP A 227 20.80 -14.72 6.21
CA ASP A 227 21.91 -13.88 5.72
C ASP A 227 23.06 -13.73 6.74
N GLY A 228 22.95 -14.35 7.92
CA GLY A 228 23.92 -14.24 9.01
C GLY A 228 23.72 -13.05 9.94
N THR A 229 22.78 -12.14 9.65
CA THR A 229 22.46 -11.00 10.51
C THR A 229 21.98 -11.48 11.89
N ARG A 230 22.47 -10.82 12.95
CA ARG A 230 22.11 -11.12 14.34
C ARG A 230 21.29 -9.97 14.93
N ILE A 231 20.16 -10.31 15.56
CA ILE A 231 19.19 -9.34 16.09
C ILE A 231 18.85 -9.74 17.53
N GLU A 232 18.90 -8.77 18.44
CA GLU A 232 18.47 -8.98 19.82
C GLU A 232 16.94 -8.96 19.93
N VAL A 233 16.39 -10.00 20.54
CA VAL A 233 14.97 -10.14 20.82
C VAL A 233 14.67 -9.56 22.20
N SER A 234 13.69 -8.65 22.25
CA SER A 234 13.20 -8.08 23.49
C SER A 234 12.70 -9.19 24.44
N ARG A 235 13.00 -9.06 25.74
CA ARG A 235 12.71 -10.11 26.74
C ARG A 235 11.24 -10.55 26.75
N ARG A 236 10.32 -9.61 26.50
CA ARG A 236 8.87 -9.84 26.46
C ARG A 236 8.43 -10.69 25.26
N ARG A 237 9.13 -10.60 24.13
CA ARG A 237 8.74 -11.28 22.87
C ARG A 237 9.54 -12.56 22.57
N LYS A 238 10.44 -12.98 23.48
CA LYS A 238 11.24 -14.21 23.33
C LYS A 238 10.38 -15.46 23.15
N THR A 239 9.31 -15.59 23.94
CA THR A 239 8.44 -16.77 23.93
C THR A 239 7.69 -16.89 22.61
N GLU A 240 7.19 -15.77 22.07
CA GLU A 240 6.50 -15.71 20.76
C GLU A 240 7.43 -16.06 19.59
N VAL A 241 8.68 -15.59 19.63
CA VAL A 241 9.67 -15.92 18.59
C VAL A 241 9.97 -17.41 18.55
N ILE A 242 10.16 -18.02 19.72
CA ILE A 242 10.50 -19.44 19.84
C ILE A 242 9.31 -20.32 19.43
N SER A 243 8.07 -19.94 19.79
CA SER A 243 6.88 -20.67 19.36
C SER A 243 6.64 -20.56 17.86
N ALA A 244 6.77 -19.36 17.27
CA ALA A 244 6.62 -19.14 15.84
C ALA A 244 7.62 -19.96 15.00
N GLN A 245 8.90 -20.01 15.40
CA GLN A 245 9.90 -20.86 14.72
C GLN A 245 9.56 -22.35 14.78
N ARG A 246 9.04 -22.83 15.92
CA ARG A 246 8.65 -24.24 16.07
C ARG A 246 7.43 -24.58 15.22
N ALA A 247 6.46 -23.68 15.15
CA ALA A 247 5.27 -23.83 14.32
C ALA A 247 5.64 -23.89 12.82
N GLU A 248 6.53 -23.02 12.35
CA GLU A 248 6.95 -23.01 10.94
C GLU A 248 7.69 -24.31 10.56
N ARG A 249 8.64 -24.76 11.39
CA ARG A 249 9.35 -26.04 11.19
C ARG A 249 8.42 -27.26 11.21
N ALA A 250 7.26 -27.17 11.86
CA ALA A 250 6.25 -28.23 11.88
C ALA A 250 5.27 -28.15 10.69
N GLY A 251 4.94 -26.95 10.23
CA GLY A 251 4.08 -26.69 9.07
C GLY A 251 4.74 -27.10 7.74
N ASP A 252 6.04 -26.86 7.60
CA ASP A 252 6.82 -27.20 6.40
C ASP A 252 6.87 -28.73 6.14
N ARG A 253 6.85 -29.52 7.23
CA ARG A 253 6.74 -31.00 7.17
C ARG A 253 5.38 -31.51 6.69
N ARG A 254 4.30 -30.72 6.84
CA ARG A 254 2.95 -31.07 6.35
C ARG A 254 2.76 -30.67 4.89
N ARG A 255 3.31 -29.52 4.46
CA ARG A 255 3.29 -29.10 3.05
C ARG A 255 4.15 -30.02 2.17
N SER A 256 5.31 -30.44 2.66
CA SER A 256 6.20 -31.40 1.94
C SER A 256 5.64 -32.82 1.83
N ARG A 257 4.70 -33.25 2.71
CA ARG A 257 4.01 -34.55 2.60
C ARG A 257 2.78 -34.52 1.70
N SER A 258 2.18 -33.34 1.48
CA SER A 258 1.00 -33.19 0.60
C SER A 258 1.38 -33.14 -0.88
N SER A 259 2.64 -32.79 -1.21
CA SER A 259 3.18 -32.87 -2.58
C SER A 259 3.76 -34.23 -2.96
N MET A 260 3.67 -35.24 -2.08
CA MET A 260 4.23 -36.59 -2.27
C MET A 260 3.17 -37.71 -2.29
N THR A 261 1.88 -37.37 -2.41
CA THR A 261 0.76 -38.35 -2.46
C THR A 261 -0.04 -38.28 -3.76
N PHE A 262 0.61 -37.92 -4.86
CA PHE A 262 0.07 -37.99 -6.22
C PHE A 262 1.19 -38.46 -7.17
N ASP A 263 1.62 -39.70 -6.99
CA ASP A 263 2.24 -40.55 -8.02
C ASP A 263 2.65 -41.85 -7.34
N ASP A 264 1.71 -42.79 -7.25
CA ASP A 264 1.98 -44.21 -7.37
C ASP A 264 0.67 -44.98 -7.15
N HIS A 265 0.08 -45.45 -8.26
CA HIS A 265 -0.53 -46.78 -8.43
C HIS A 265 -1.54 -46.76 -9.59
N LEU A 266 -1.05 -47.06 -10.79
CA LEU A 266 -1.84 -47.78 -11.79
C LEU A 266 -0.90 -48.69 -12.61
N SER A 267 -0.83 -49.96 -12.20
CA SER A 267 -0.41 -51.07 -13.04
C SER A 267 -1.35 -52.27 -12.81
N ASP A 268 -2.08 -52.61 -13.86
CA ASP A 268 -2.64 -53.92 -14.20
C ASP A 268 -3.46 -54.70 -13.16
N LYS A 269 -4.77 -54.87 -13.43
CA LYS A 269 -5.28 -56.12 -14.03
C LYS A 269 -6.80 -56.11 -14.27
N ASP A 270 -7.12 -56.54 -15.49
CA ASP A 270 -8.19 -57.47 -15.88
C ASP A 270 -9.68 -57.17 -15.63
N THR A 271 -10.34 -56.82 -16.74
CA THR A 271 -11.42 -57.59 -17.40
C THR A 271 -12.73 -57.91 -16.65
N SER A 272 -13.83 -57.26 -17.03
CA SER A 272 -15.02 -57.93 -17.62
C SER A 272 -16.18 -56.95 -17.91
N ALA A 273 -16.59 -56.95 -19.18
CA ALA A 273 -17.86 -56.59 -19.82
C ALA A 273 -19.03 -55.97 -19.03
N MET A 274 -19.58 -54.86 -19.52
CA MET A 274 -20.96 -54.79 -20.02
C MET A 274 -21.21 -53.52 -20.85
N ARG A 275 -22.05 -53.66 -21.88
CA ARG A 275 -22.36 -52.74 -23.00
C ARG A 275 -23.04 -51.43 -22.56
N ASP A 276 -22.70 -50.33 -23.24
CA ASP A 276 -23.55 -49.13 -23.36
C ASP A 276 -24.00 -48.98 -24.84
N PRO A 277 -25.31 -48.86 -25.17
CA PRO A 277 -25.84 -49.08 -26.51
C PRO A 277 -26.12 -47.79 -27.31
N TYR A 278 -25.30 -46.74 -27.19
CA TYR A 278 -25.46 -45.53 -28.00
C TYR A 278 -24.15 -45.05 -28.60
N ALA A 279 -23.60 -45.87 -29.50
CA ALA A 279 -22.67 -45.40 -30.52
C ALA A 279 -23.48 -45.04 -31.79
N VAL A 280 -23.46 -43.76 -32.16
CA VAL A 280 -23.54 -43.35 -33.57
C VAL A 280 -22.53 -42.23 -33.78
N ASP A 281 -21.69 -42.50 -34.78
CA ASP A 281 -20.51 -41.78 -35.24
C ASP A 281 -20.90 -40.82 -36.40
N PRO A 282 -20.00 -40.17 -37.16
CA PRO A 282 -20.03 -38.72 -37.41
C PRO A 282 -20.33 -38.35 -38.88
N LEU A 283 -20.60 -37.06 -39.15
CA LEU A 283 -20.60 -36.46 -40.50
C LEU A 283 -19.88 -35.10 -40.39
N VAL A 284 -18.62 -34.98 -40.79
CA VAL A 284 -18.06 -34.69 -42.13
C VAL A 284 -18.48 -33.31 -42.71
N VAL A 285 -17.53 -32.37 -42.56
CA VAL A 285 -17.02 -31.30 -43.46
C VAL A 285 -17.94 -30.71 -44.54
N ASP A 286 -18.02 -29.37 -44.60
CA ASP A 286 -17.72 -28.65 -45.85
C ASP A 286 -17.08 -27.26 -45.62
N LEU A 287 -16.10 -26.97 -46.47
CA LEU A 287 -15.33 -25.75 -46.64
C LEU A 287 -15.98 -24.93 -47.76
N GLN A 288 -16.53 -23.76 -47.45
CA GLN A 288 -16.64 -22.67 -48.44
C GLN A 288 -16.98 -21.34 -47.75
N GLY A 289 -16.07 -20.37 -47.89
CA GLY A 289 -16.27 -19.02 -47.40
C GLY A 289 -17.23 -18.22 -48.27
N ASN A 290 -18.06 -17.39 -47.63
CA ASN A 290 -18.30 -16.06 -48.12
C ASN A 290 -18.81 -15.10 -47.03
N ILE A 291 -18.47 -13.84 -47.23
CA ILE A 291 -18.69 -12.66 -46.40
C ILE A 291 -20.19 -12.28 -46.40
N GLY A 292 -20.73 -11.89 -45.24
CA GLY A 292 -22.09 -11.40 -45.12
C GLY A 292 -22.36 -10.71 -43.78
N ASP A 293 -22.20 -9.39 -43.78
CA ASP A 293 -22.71 -8.42 -42.80
C ASP A 293 -24.19 -8.65 -42.51
N GLN A 294 -24.58 -8.89 -41.24
CA GLN A 294 -25.93 -8.61 -40.72
C GLN A 294 -25.93 -8.36 -39.20
N ARG A 295 -26.18 -7.10 -38.81
CA ARG A 295 -26.94 -6.80 -37.58
C ARG A 295 -28.38 -7.29 -37.77
N PRO A 296 -29.00 -7.94 -36.77
CA PRO A 296 -30.15 -7.35 -36.08
C PRO A 296 -30.27 -7.85 -34.61
N ARG A 297 -31.12 -7.39 -33.68
CA ARG A 297 -32.12 -6.31 -33.55
C ARG A 297 -32.40 -6.22 -32.05
N LEU A 298 -32.57 -5.00 -31.54
CA LEU A 298 -33.15 -4.73 -30.22
C LEU A 298 -34.59 -5.23 -30.20
N TYR A 299 -34.94 -5.91 -29.10
CA TYR A 299 -36.28 -6.41 -28.80
C TYR A 299 -37.13 -5.26 -28.25
N HIS A 300 -38.21 -4.91 -28.94
CA HIS A 300 -39.31 -4.10 -28.41
C HIS A 300 -40.46 -5.04 -27.99
N PRO A 301 -41.02 -4.91 -26.77
CA PRO A 301 -42.34 -5.44 -26.49
C PRO A 301 -43.45 -4.53 -27.05
N PRO A 302 -44.60 -5.08 -27.46
CA PRO A 302 -45.70 -4.34 -28.06
C PRO A 302 -46.54 -3.58 -27.02
N GLY A 303 -47.11 -2.47 -27.47
CA GLY A 303 -47.93 -1.57 -26.66
C GLY A 303 -49.36 -2.04 -26.39
N GLY A 304 -50.03 -1.22 -25.59
CA GLY A 304 -51.47 -1.13 -25.37
C GLY A 304 -51.71 0.18 -24.61
N ILE A 305 -52.06 1.27 -25.31
CA ILE A 305 -53.42 1.83 -25.46
C ILE A 305 -53.97 2.30 -24.10
N GLY A 306 -54.33 3.56 -23.87
CA GLY A 306 -54.48 4.71 -24.77
C GLY A 306 -54.91 5.94 -23.96
N ASP A 307 -54.96 7.07 -24.67
CA ASP A 307 -55.88 8.22 -24.58
C ASP A 307 -56.17 8.83 -23.18
N ASP A 308 -56.18 10.14 -22.94
CA ASP A 308 -56.47 11.27 -23.82
C ASP A 308 -56.02 12.58 -23.14
N GLN A 309 -56.06 13.62 -23.95
CA GLN A 309 -55.66 15.02 -23.87
C GLN A 309 -56.20 15.87 -22.70
N GLY A 310 -55.57 17.04 -22.57
CA GLY A 310 -56.22 18.28 -22.10
C GLY A 310 -55.48 18.92 -20.93
N LEU A 311 -54.55 19.85 -21.17
CA LEU A 311 -54.78 21.31 -21.20
C LEU A 311 -54.99 21.95 -19.83
N ASP A 312 -54.07 22.89 -19.52
CA ASP A 312 -54.27 24.23 -18.94
C ASP A 312 -53.45 24.52 -17.66
N GLY A 313 -52.80 25.71 -17.70
CA GLY A 313 -52.43 26.49 -16.51
C GLY A 313 -50.96 26.78 -16.36
#